data_AF-E1ZFA1-F1
#
_entry.id   AF-E1ZFA1-F1
#
_cell.length_a   1.000
_cell.length_b   1.000
_cell.length_c   1.000
_cell.angle_alpha   90.00
_cell.angle_beta   90.00
_cell.angle_gamma   90.00
#
_symmetry.space_group_name_H-M   'P 1'
#
loop_
_entity.id
_entity.type
_entity.pdbx_description
1 polymer ?
#
loop_
_entity_poly.entity_id
_entity_poly.type
_entity_poly.pdbx_seq_one_letter_code
_entity_poly.pdbx_strand_id
1 'polypeptide(L)'
;MLLQWLQYNCNTDGFFGGTPPLAQGYGYGIVIGFGVFFSVITSFLVWLDYRYGGTKKTSEQFNTAGRTVKTGLIANVIVSEWTWAATLLQSSNVAWQYGVSGPFWYASGATIQILLFGILAVEIKRKAPNAHTMLEIVRARWGNTAHKVFFVFAIITNIIVCSMLILGGASVMGALTGMNLYAASMLIPVGVIMYTAHGGLKATFMSTYLHTVVVFIALCLFAFEIYAMPKTGLGSPATVWEHLTDIATLGGAFKGPVADNKGGSYVTMFSEGGFIFGIINIIGNFGTVFVDQAYWMGAIASKPSSSYKGYILGGLMWFSIPFTLATSLGLASVAMDLPITKAEAGAGLVPPATAVYILGKGGAVWLTIMLFMAVTSTGSAELIAVSALFSYDFYR
;
A
#
# COMPACT_ATOMS: atom_id res chain seq x y z
N MET A 1 -30.12 20.07 21.88
CA MET A 1 -28.87 19.50 22.40
C MET A 1 -27.98 19.13 21.21
N LEU A 2 -27.58 20.14 20.41
CA LEU A 2 -27.19 19.95 18.99
C LEU A 2 -25.85 20.62 18.62
N LEU A 3 -25.07 21.12 19.58
CA LEU A 3 -23.80 21.83 19.30
C LEU A 3 -22.79 21.61 20.43
N GLN A 4 -22.22 20.40 20.51
CA GLN A 4 -21.07 20.12 21.39
C GLN A 4 -19.83 19.62 20.62
N TRP A 5 -19.87 19.69 19.28
CA TRP A 5 -18.84 19.16 18.37
C TRP A 5 -17.75 20.16 17.96
N LEU A 6 -17.85 21.43 18.37
CA LEU A 6 -16.81 22.44 18.08
C LEU A 6 -15.70 22.38 19.12
N GLN A 7 -14.95 21.29 19.13
CA GLN A 7 -13.74 21.17 19.96
C GLN A 7 -12.54 21.93 19.35
N TYR A 8 -12.68 22.40 18.11
CA TYR A 8 -11.70 23.25 17.42
C TYR A 8 -12.23 24.68 17.37
N ASN A 9 -11.73 25.53 18.28
CA ASN A 9 -11.98 26.98 18.30
C ASN A 9 -11.37 27.66 17.06
N CYS A 10 -11.97 27.51 15.87
CA CYS A 10 -11.61 28.22 14.63
C CYS A 10 -10.08 28.35 14.36
N ASN A 11 -9.27 27.41 14.86
CA ASN A 11 -7.83 27.51 14.78
C ASN A 11 -7.40 27.02 13.41
N THR A 12 -6.86 27.92 12.61
CA THR A 12 -6.48 27.70 11.21
C THR A 12 -5.14 26.96 11.05
N ASP A 13 -4.52 26.52 12.13
CA ASP A 13 -3.17 25.97 12.17
C ASP A 13 -3.07 24.48 11.75
N GLY A 14 -4.19 23.88 11.32
CA GLY A 14 -4.29 22.49 10.88
C GLY A 14 -4.48 21.48 12.02
N PHE A 15 -4.86 20.25 11.67
CA PHE A 15 -5.26 19.22 12.64
C PHE A 15 -4.14 18.89 13.63
N PHE A 16 -2.90 18.80 13.15
CA PHE A 16 -1.76 18.42 13.98
C PHE A 16 -1.11 19.59 14.73
N GLY A 17 -1.40 20.85 14.35
CA GLY A 17 -0.84 22.03 15.01
C GLY A 17 0.69 22.01 15.17
N GLY A 18 1.41 21.31 14.27
CA GLY A 18 2.85 21.12 14.31
C GLY A 18 3.39 20.21 15.43
N THR A 19 2.54 19.64 16.28
CA THR A 19 2.97 18.77 17.39
C THR A 19 2.62 17.31 17.11
N PRO A 20 3.61 16.40 17.01
CA PRO A 20 3.36 14.99 16.79
C PRO A 20 2.54 14.35 17.93
N PRO A 21 1.55 13.50 17.62
CA PRO A 21 0.72 12.84 18.63
C PRO A 21 1.46 11.78 19.46
N LEU A 22 2.57 11.24 18.95
CA LEU A 22 3.42 10.26 19.63
C LEU A 22 4.80 10.84 19.92
N ALA A 23 5.42 10.34 20.98
CA ALA A 23 6.82 10.64 21.26
C ALA A 23 7.74 9.96 20.24
N GLN A 24 8.91 10.56 20.01
CA GLN A 24 9.90 10.09 19.04
C GLN A 24 10.35 8.63 19.27
N GLY A 25 10.33 8.16 20.52
CA GLY A 25 10.62 6.77 20.87
C GLY A 25 9.71 5.75 20.19
N TYR A 26 8.45 6.10 19.89
CA TYR A 26 7.56 5.22 19.12
C TYR A 26 8.05 5.04 17.69
N GLY A 27 8.54 6.10 17.04
CA GLY A 27 9.06 6.03 15.67
C GLY A 27 10.27 5.11 15.57
N TYR A 28 11.30 5.33 16.40
CA TYR A 28 12.47 4.45 16.44
C TYR A 28 12.12 3.03 16.87
N GLY A 29 11.25 2.88 17.88
CA GLY A 29 10.79 1.57 18.36
C GLY A 29 10.07 0.77 17.27
N ILE A 30 9.24 1.42 16.45
CA ILE A 30 8.56 0.76 15.34
C ILE A 30 9.58 0.40 14.25
N VAL A 31 10.34 1.37 13.76
CA VAL A 31 11.26 1.16 12.62
C VAL A 31 12.34 0.12 12.94
N ILE A 32 13.02 0.26 14.09
CA ILE A 32 14.10 -0.64 14.49
C ILE A 32 13.53 -1.94 15.05
N GLY A 33 12.55 -1.86 15.96
CA GLY A 33 11.99 -3.02 16.64
C GLY A 33 11.30 -3.98 15.69
N PHE A 34 10.39 -3.49 14.84
CA PHE A 34 9.76 -4.36 13.83
C PHE A 34 10.75 -4.79 12.76
N GLY A 35 11.71 -3.94 12.35
CA GLY A 35 12.76 -4.32 11.42
C GLY A 35 13.59 -5.52 11.91
N VAL A 36 14.02 -5.49 13.17
CA VAL A 36 14.73 -6.60 13.81
C VAL A 36 13.82 -7.81 14.00
N PHE A 37 12.59 -7.62 14.48
CA PHE A 37 11.63 -8.70 14.68
C PHE A 37 11.39 -9.48 13.39
N PHE A 38 11.10 -8.78 12.29
CA PHE A 38 10.89 -9.41 10.99
C PHE A 38 12.16 -10.05 10.45
N SER A 39 13.32 -9.43 10.68
CA SER A 39 14.61 -10.03 10.32
C SER A 39 14.86 -11.36 10.99
N VAL A 40 14.61 -11.44 12.30
CA VAL A 40 14.81 -12.67 13.09
C VAL A 40 13.77 -13.72 12.72
N ILE A 41 12.48 -13.38 12.71
CA ILE A 41 11.41 -14.37 12.52
C ILE A 41 11.45 -14.99 11.12
N THR A 42 11.68 -14.18 10.08
CA THR A 42 11.72 -14.67 8.70
C THR A 42 12.97 -15.51 8.45
N SER A 43 14.14 -15.07 8.94
CA SER A 43 15.39 -15.84 8.86
C SER A 43 15.25 -17.17 9.60
N PHE A 44 14.60 -17.18 10.77
CA PHE A 44 14.32 -18.39 11.53
C PHE A 44 13.37 -19.34 10.78
N LEU A 45 12.28 -18.84 10.21
CA LEU A 45 11.34 -19.64 9.41
C LEU A 45 12.02 -20.25 8.17
N VAL A 46 12.88 -19.47 7.50
CA VAL A 46 13.67 -19.93 6.36
C VAL A 46 14.68 -20.98 6.78
N TRP A 47 15.35 -20.79 7.92
CA TRP A 47 16.25 -21.78 8.49
C TRP A 47 15.54 -23.09 8.83
N LEU A 48 14.35 -23.04 9.44
CA LEU A 48 13.54 -24.22 9.72
C LEU A 48 13.19 -24.99 8.44
N ASP A 49 12.82 -24.27 7.39
CA ASP A 49 12.49 -24.88 6.10
C ASP A 49 13.72 -25.51 5.41
N TYR A 50 14.90 -24.88 5.51
CA TYR A 50 16.13 -25.51 5.02
C TYR A 50 16.56 -26.72 5.86
N ARG A 51 16.38 -26.66 7.18
CA ARG A 51 16.83 -27.71 8.11
C ARG A 51 15.93 -28.93 8.12
N TYR A 52 14.62 -28.72 7.98
CA TYR A 52 13.58 -29.74 8.16
C TYR A 52 12.63 -29.87 6.97
N GLY A 53 12.48 -28.84 6.13
CA GLY A 53 11.59 -28.84 4.96
C GLY A 53 12.19 -29.41 3.66
N GLY A 54 13.49 -29.76 3.67
CA GLY A 54 14.16 -30.42 2.54
C GLY A 54 14.52 -29.51 1.37
N THR A 55 14.31 -28.19 1.51
CA THR A 55 14.70 -27.19 0.50
C THR A 55 16.23 -27.10 0.41
N LYS A 56 16.81 -26.98 -0.80
CA LYS A 56 18.25 -26.76 -0.99
C LYS A 56 18.55 -25.28 -1.26
N LYS A 57 19.70 -24.78 -0.79
CA LYS A 57 20.18 -23.42 -1.09
C LYS A 57 20.79 -23.37 -2.49
N THR A 58 20.08 -22.80 -3.45
CA THR A 58 20.53 -22.58 -4.84
C THR A 58 20.10 -21.21 -5.35
N SER A 59 20.73 -20.70 -6.40
CA SER A 59 20.32 -19.43 -7.05
C SER A 59 18.90 -19.50 -7.61
N GLU A 60 18.48 -20.66 -8.13
CA GLU A 60 17.10 -20.91 -8.56
C GLU A 60 16.13 -20.77 -7.39
N GLN A 61 16.42 -21.40 -6.24
CA GLN A 61 15.57 -21.29 -5.06
C GLN A 61 15.48 -19.84 -4.53
N PHE A 62 16.58 -19.09 -4.60
CA PHE A 62 16.65 -17.71 -4.17
C PHE A 62 15.79 -16.78 -5.03
N ASN A 63 15.82 -16.94 -6.36
CA ASN A 63 15.14 -16.04 -7.30
C ASN A 63 13.73 -16.48 -7.71
N THR A 64 13.37 -17.77 -7.57
CA THR A 64 12.07 -18.27 -8.03
C THR A 64 11.24 -18.94 -6.93
N ALA A 65 11.75 -18.99 -5.70
CA ALA A 65 11.17 -19.77 -4.59
C ALA A 65 10.91 -21.24 -4.96
N GLY A 66 11.66 -21.78 -5.93
CA GLY A 66 11.49 -23.13 -6.45
C GLY A 66 10.21 -23.33 -7.26
N ARG A 67 9.51 -22.25 -7.63
CA ARG A 67 8.27 -22.27 -8.44
C ARG A 67 7.14 -23.09 -7.80
N THR A 68 7.11 -23.17 -6.47
CA THR A 68 6.22 -24.07 -5.72
C THR A 68 5.07 -23.38 -4.99
N VAL A 69 4.91 -22.06 -5.17
CA VAL A 69 3.97 -21.26 -4.40
C VAL A 69 2.52 -21.56 -4.79
N LYS A 70 1.67 -21.81 -3.78
CA LYS A 70 0.24 -22.16 -3.94
C LYS A 70 -0.63 -20.90 -4.01
N THR A 71 -1.86 -21.06 -4.51
CA THR A 71 -2.85 -20.00 -4.74
C THR A 71 -2.99 -18.98 -3.60
N GLY A 72 -3.19 -19.43 -2.36
CA GLY A 72 -3.42 -18.52 -1.24
C GLY A 72 -2.22 -17.62 -0.94
N LEU A 73 -1.01 -18.18 -0.98
CA LEU A 73 0.21 -17.40 -0.76
C LEU A 73 0.49 -16.46 -1.94
N ILE A 74 0.20 -16.86 -3.19
CA ILE A 74 0.27 -15.96 -4.36
C ILE A 74 -0.70 -14.78 -4.17
N ALA A 75 -1.95 -15.06 -3.82
CA ALA A 75 -2.96 -14.02 -3.63
C ALA A 75 -2.55 -13.03 -2.53
N ASN A 76 -1.99 -13.54 -1.43
CA ASN A 76 -1.43 -12.69 -0.37
C ASN A 76 -0.24 -11.85 -0.85
N VAL A 77 0.69 -12.46 -1.58
CA VAL A 77 1.86 -11.76 -2.13
C VAL A 77 1.43 -10.61 -3.03
N ILE A 78 0.48 -10.87 -3.93
CA ILE A 78 -0.13 -9.83 -4.77
C ILE A 78 -0.74 -8.73 -3.92
N VAL A 79 -1.56 -9.06 -2.93
CA VAL A 79 -2.16 -8.04 -2.07
C VAL A 79 -1.08 -7.16 -1.42
N SER A 80 -0.04 -7.79 -0.89
CA SER A 80 0.97 -7.10 -0.11
C SER A 80 1.92 -6.26 -0.96
N GLU A 81 2.44 -6.81 -2.07
CA GLU A 81 3.36 -6.11 -2.98
C GLU A 81 2.71 -4.87 -3.57
N TRP A 82 1.40 -4.94 -3.83
CA TRP A 82 0.62 -3.85 -4.38
C TRP A 82 0.06 -2.89 -3.32
N THR A 83 0.17 -3.21 -2.02
CA THR A 83 -0.28 -2.30 -0.96
C THR A 83 0.84 -1.33 -0.60
N TRP A 84 0.88 -0.22 -1.31
CA TRP A 84 1.88 0.83 -1.12
C TRP A 84 1.48 1.81 -0.03
N ALA A 85 2.42 2.65 0.42
CA ALA A 85 2.08 3.82 1.24
C ALA A 85 1.02 4.70 0.54
N ALA A 86 1.16 4.92 -0.77
CA ALA A 86 0.15 5.64 -1.57
C ALA A 86 -1.21 4.93 -1.57
N THR A 87 -1.25 3.58 -1.56
CA THR A 87 -2.50 2.82 -1.51
C THR A 87 -3.32 3.15 -0.28
N LEU A 88 -2.68 3.41 0.85
CA LEU A 88 -3.36 3.73 2.10
C LEU A 88 -3.63 5.24 2.25
N LEU A 89 -2.63 6.06 1.92
CA LEU A 89 -2.68 7.51 2.12
C LEU A 89 -3.41 8.24 1.00
N GLN A 90 -3.06 7.96 -0.26
CA GLN A 90 -3.61 8.67 -1.40
C GLN A 90 -5.05 8.28 -1.68
N SER A 91 -5.44 7.01 -1.48
CA SER A 91 -6.84 6.58 -1.59
C SER A 91 -7.74 7.36 -0.63
N SER A 92 -7.30 7.54 0.62
CA SER A 92 -7.99 8.33 1.64
C SER A 92 -8.01 9.82 1.32
N ASN A 93 -6.92 10.34 0.73
CA ASN A 93 -6.84 11.72 0.27
C ASN A 93 -7.86 12.00 -0.85
N VAL A 94 -7.99 11.12 -1.84
CA VAL A 94 -9.01 11.28 -2.90
C VAL A 94 -10.42 11.06 -2.39
N ALA A 95 -10.62 10.32 -1.29
CA ALA A 95 -11.90 10.29 -0.57
C ALA A 95 -12.25 11.66 0.03
N TRP A 96 -11.28 12.30 0.68
CA TRP A 96 -11.44 13.62 1.28
C TRP A 96 -11.69 14.71 0.23
N GLN A 97 -11.13 14.56 -0.98
CA GLN A 97 -11.32 15.50 -2.08
C GLN A 97 -12.62 15.28 -2.85
N TYR A 98 -12.92 14.03 -3.23
CA TYR A 98 -13.95 13.72 -4.24
C TYR A 98 -15.12 12.88 -3.70
N GLY A 99 -15.10 12.52 -2.41
CA GLY A 99 -16.07 11.59 -1.85
C GLY A 99 -15.86 10.15 -2.32
N VAL A 100 -16.93 9.35 -2.30
CA VAL A 100 -16.88 7.89 -2.58
C VAL A 100 -16.31 7.54 -3.97
N SER A 101 -16.42 8.46 -4.94
CA SER A 101 -15.88 8.28 -6.29
C SER A 101 -14.36 8.12 -6.29
N GLY A 102 -13.64 8.89 -5.46
CA GLY A 102 -12.17 8.84 -5.39
C GLY A 102 -11.63 7.45 -5.03
N PRO A 103 -12.00 6.88 -3.88
CA PRO A 103 -11.60 5.54 -3.46
C PRO A 103 -11.98 4.46 -4.46
N PHE A 104 -13.17 4.56 -5.05
CA PHE A 104 -13.61 3.61 -6.08
C PHE A 104 -12.68 3.64 -7.29
N TRP A 105 -12.38 4.82 -7.84
CA TRP A 105 -11.48 4.96 -8.99
C TRP A 105 -10.04 4.57 -8.68
N TYR A 106 -9.57 4.84 -7.46
CA TYR A 106 -8.28 4.37 -6.98
C TYR A 106 -8.21 2.83 -7.01
N ALA A 107 -9.17 2.18 -6.33
CA ALA A 107 -9.18 0.74 -6.13
C ALA A 107 -9.50 -0.03 -7.43
N SER A 108 -10.52 0.39 -8.17
CA SER A 108 -10.91 -0.27 -9.42
C SER A 108 -9.84 -0.12 -10.51
N GLY A 109 -9.23 1.07 -10.64
CA GLY A 109 -8.24 1.35 -11.67
C GLY A 109 -6.99 0.47 -11.56
N ALA A 110 -6.50 0.24 -10.35
CA ALA A 110 -5.37 -0.66 -10.10
C ALA A 110 -5.78 -2.14 -10.14
N THR A 111 -7.01 -2.48 -9.74
CA THR A 111 -7.52 -3.87 -9.85
C THR A 111 -7.54 -4.36 -11.30
N ILE A 112 -7.88 -3.49 -12.28
CA ILE A 112 -7.80 -3.82 -13.71
C ILE A 112 -6.39 -4.30 -14.08
N GLN A 113 -5.36 -3.61 -13.59
CA GLN A 113 -3.97 -3.92 -13.88
C GLN A 113 -3.55 -5.25 -13.25
N ILE A 114 -3.93 -5.50 -11.99
CA ILE A 114 -3.68 -6.78 -11.30
C ILE A 114 -4.30 -7.94 -12.09
N LEU A 115 -5.55 -7.81 -12.52
CA LEU A 115 -6.27 -8.86 -13.24
C LEU A 115 -5.65 -9.13 -14.62
N LEU A 116 -5.27 -8.08 -15.35
CA LEU A 116 -4.56 -8.21 -16.64
C LEU A 116 -3.19 -8.86 -16.45
N PHE A 117 -2.49 -8.53 -15.37
CA PHE A 117 -1.22 -9.18 -15.03
C PHE A 117 -1.39 -10.68 -14.75
N GLY A 118 -2.55 -11.09 -14.22
CA GLY A 118 -2.91 -12.49 -14.08
C GLY A 118 -2.93 -13.27 -15.40
N ILE A 119 -3.32 -12.62 -16.50
CA ILE A 119 -3.25 -13.21 -17.85
C ILE A 119 -1.79 -13.40 -18.26
N LEU A 120 -0.95 -12.38 -18.06
CA LEU A 120 0.48 -12.47 -18.35
C LEU A 120 1.16 -13.57 -17.52
N ALA A 121 0.80 -13.71 -16.24
CA ALA A 121 1.34 -14.75 -15.38
C ALA A 121 1.09 -16.16 -15.94
N VAL A 122 -0.08 -16.40 -16.55
CA VAL A 122 -0.37 -17.67 -17.23
C VAL A 122 0.43 -17.82 -18.52
N GLU A 123 0.51 -16.76 -19.33
CA GLU A 123 1.20 -16.80 -20.63
C GLU A 123 2.71 -17.02 -20.49
N ILE A 124 3.36 -16.43 -19.48
CA ILE A 124 4.77 -16.68 -19.17
C ILE A 124 4.99 -18.18 -18.91
N LYS A 125 4.10 -18.83 -18.16
CA LYS A 125 4.22 -20.26 -17.86
C LYS A 125 4.04 -21.13 -19.11
N ARG A 126 3.20 -20.70 -20.06
CA ARG A 126 2.97 -21.42 -21.31
C ARG A 126 4.10 -21.24 -22.31
N LYS A 127 4.68 -20.05 -22.40
CA LYS A 127 5.61 -19.66 -23.49
C LYS A 127 7.07 -19.55 -23.05
N ALA A 128 7.32 -19.10 -21.83
CA ALA A 128 8.67 -18.87 -21.30
C ALA A 128 8.81 -19.47 -19.88
N PRO A 129 8.55 -20.79 -19.70
CA PRO A 129 8.53 -21.41 -18.39
C PRO A 129 9.87 -21.38 -17.67
N ASN A 130 10.99 -21.12 -18.35
CA ASN A 130 12.33 -21.08 -17.76
C ASN A 130 12.86 -19.66 -17.55
N ALA A 131 12.09 -18.61 -17.86
CA ALA A 131 12.51 -17.24 -17.62
C ALA A 131 12.58 -16.94 -16.10
N HIS A 132 13.51 -16.07 -15.75
CA HIS A 132 13.78 -15.52 -14.41
C HIS A 132 13.39 -14.05 -14.32
N THR A 133 13.47 -13.31 -15.43
CA THR A 133 13.04 -11.91 -15.52
C THR A 133 12.10 -11.65 -16.71
N MET A 134 11.35 -10.54 -16.64
CA MET A 134 10.57 -10.07 -17.79
C MET A 134 11.47 -9.72 -18.97
N LEU A 135 12.70 -9.28 -18.69
CA LEU A 135 13.62 -8.79 -19.70
C LEU A 135 14.20 -9.92 -20.54
N GLU A 136 14.38 -11.13 -19.99
CA GLU A 136 14.70 -12.32 -20.80
C GLU A 136 13.64 -12.58 -21.87
N ILE A 137 12.36 -12.37 -21.54
CA ILE A 137 11.23 -12.49 -22.48
C ILE A 137 11.32 -11.38 -23.55
N VAL A 138 11.59 -10.15 -23.13
CA VAL A 138 11.78 -9.01 -24.04
C VAL A 138 12.93 -9.27 -25.02
N ARG A 139 14.06 -9.75 -24.52
CA ARG A 139 15.25 -10.08 -25.31
C ARG A 139 14.97 -11.20 -26.31
N ALA A 140 14.30 -12.26 -25.88
CA ALA A 140 13.94 -13.38 -26.75
C ALA A 140 12.98 -12.96 -27.86
N ARG A 141 12.09 -11.98 -27.61
CA ARG A 141 11.07 -11.54 -28.57
C ARG A 141 11.55 -10.44 -29.53
N TRP A 142 12.28 -9.45 -29.02
CA TRP A 142 12.62 -8.21 -29.74
C TRP A 142 14.14 -7.94 -29.81
N GLY A 143 14.97 -8.82 -29.27
CA GLY A 143 16.42 -8.72 -29.35
C GLY A 143 17.05 -7.74 -28.35
N ASN A 144 18.37 -7.55 -28.49
CA ASN A 144 19.20 -6.87 -27.50
C ASN A 144 18.91 -5.37 -27.37
N THR A 145 18.46 -4.69 -28.44
CA THR A 145 18.16 -3.25 -28.38
C THR A 145 16.97 -2.98 -27.47
N ALA A 146 15.87 -3.72 -27.66
CA ALA A 146 14.69 -3.61 -26.81
C ALA A 146 14.99 -4.00 -25.36
N HIS A 147 15.78 -5.06 -25.17
CA HIS A 147 16.26 -5.48 -23.85
C HIS A 147 16.97 -4.35 -23.08
N LYS A 148 17.94 -3.67 -23.71
CA LYS A 148 18.65 -2.54 -23.09
C LYS A 148 17.73 -1.38 -22.71
N VAL A 149 16.79 -1.03 -23.59
CA VAL A 149 15.81 0.04 -23.34
C VAL A 149 14.92 -0.32 -22.15
N PHE A 150 14.36 -1.52 -22.13
CA PHE A 150 13.50 -1.98 -21.04
C PHE A 150 14.27 -2.21 -19.75
N PHE A 151 15.56 -2.57 -19.81
CA PHE A 151 16.43 -2.63 -18.63
C PHE A 151 16.54 -1.26 -17.96
N VAL A 152 16.78 -0.20 -18.73
CA VAL A 152 16.82 1.17 -18.21
C VAL A 152 15.46 1.57 -17.61
N PHE A 153 14.36 1.26 -18.29
CA PHE A 153 13.02 1.55 -17.75
C PHE A 153 12.75 0.78 -16.45
N ALA A 154 13.10 -0.50 -16.37
CA ALA A 154 12.89 -1.30 -15.16
C ALA A 154 13.65 -0.74 -13.95
N ILE A 155 14.91 -0.34 -14.15
CA ILE A 155 15.72 0.28 -13.09
C ILE A 155 15.16 1.64 -12.67
N ILE A 156 14.76 2.50 -13.62
CA ILE A 156 14.13 3.80 -13.29
C ILE A 156 12.83 3.58 -12.51
N THR A 157 12.00 2.63 -12.94
CA THR A 157 10.75 2.28 -12.25
C THR A 157 11.04 1.84 -10.82
N ASN A 158 11.97 0.91 -10.61
CA ASN A 158 12.35 0.43 -9.28
C ASN A 158 12.88 1.59 -8.39
N ILE A 159 13.67 2.51 -8.95
CA ILE A 159 14.15 3.71 -8.21
C ILE A 159 12.97 4.59 -7.79
N ILE A 160 12.04 4.88 -8.69
CA ILE A 160 10.87 5.72 -8.41
C ILE A 160 9.99 5.06 -7.35
N VAL A 161 9.70 3.75 -7.49
CA VAL A 161 8.88 2.98 -6.56
C VAL A 161 9.53 2.91 -5.18
N CYS A 162 10.81 2.55 -5.10
CA CYS A 162 11.54 2.57 -3.83
C CYS A 162 11.53 3.94 -3.16
N SER A 163 11.78 5.00 -3.93
CA SER A 163 11.85 6.38 -3.41
C SER A 163 10.51 6.82 -2.82
N MET A 164 9.40 6.58 -3.51
CA MET A 164 8.07 6.97 -3.01
C MET A 164 7.64 6.15 -1.78
N LEU A 165 8.03 4.87 -1.69
CA LEU A 165 7.72 4.01 -0.54
C LEU A 165 8.46 4.50 0.71
N ILE A 166 9.78 4.73 0.59
CA ILE A 166 10.62 5.21 1.69
C ILE A 166 10.16 6.61 2.11
N LEU A 167 9.94 7.53 1.17
CA LEU A 167 9.49 8.88 1.47
C LEU A 167 8.11 8.88 2.12
N GLY A 168 7.17 8.08 1.63
CA GLY A 168 5.83 7.95 2.21
C GLY A 168 5.87 7.42 3.64
N GLY A 169 6.65 6.36 3.88
CA GLY A 169 6.86 5.80 5.22
C GLY A 169 7.52 6.79 6.17
N ALA A 170 8.62 7.43 5.74
CA ALA A 170 9.35 8.40 6.53
C ALA A 170 8.51 9.65 6.86
N SER A 171 7.70 10.13 5.91
CA SER A 171 6.84 11.30 6.11
C SER A 171 5.81 11.04 7.21
N VAL A 172 5.17 9.87 7.23
CA VAL A 172 4.20 9.54 8.28
C VAL A 172 4.89 9.27 9.61
N MET A 173 6.07 8.65 9.62
CA MET A 173 6.88 8.51 10.85
C MET A 173 7.18 9.90 11.45
N GLY A 174 7.62 10.85 10.63
CA GLY A 174 7.88 12.22 11.06
C GLY A 174 6.63 12.92 11.57
N ALA A 175 5.53 12.86 10.83
CA ALA A 175 4.28 13.51 11.21
C ALA A 175 3.67 12.96 12.50
N LEU A 176 3.68 11.63 12.68
CA LEU A 176 3.01 11.00 13.83
C LEU A 176 3.90 10.90 15.07
N THR A 177 5.22 10.86 14.93
CA THR A 177 6.14 10.61 16.06
C THR A 177 7.18 11.70 16.29
N GLY A 178 7.35 12.63 15.35
CA GLY A 178 8.46 13.60 15.37
C GLY A 178 9.82 12.99 15.03
N MET A 179 9.88 11.73 14.58
CA MET A 179 11.11 11.12 14.10
C MET A 179 11.67 11.92 12.92
N ASN A 180 12.98 12.18 12.95
CA ASN A 180 13.64 12.90 11.86
C ASN A 180 13.43 12.17 10.53
N LEU A 181 12.95 12.90 9.51
CA LEU A 181 12.62 12.37 8.20
C LEU A 181 13.80 11.63 7.56
N TYR A 182 15.00 12.22 7.59
CA TYR A 182 16.20 11.62 7.01
C TYR A 182 16.62 10.35 7.74
N ALA A 183 16.53 10.35 9.07
CA ALA A 183 16.80 9.14 9.86
C ALA A 183 15.81 8.02 9.54
N ALA A 184 14.52 8.33 9.44
CA ALA A 184 13.49 7.36 9.06
C ALA A 184 13.76 6.79 7.66
N SER A 185 14.07 7.65 6.68
CA SER A 185 14.40 7.23 5.31
C SER A 185 15.61 6.29 5.23
N MET A 186 16.61 6.47 6.10
CA MET A 186 17.80 5.60 6.13
C MET A 186 17.57 4.31 6.92
N LEU A 187 16.77 4.34 7.99
CA LEU A 187 16.58 3.20 8.89
C LEU A 187 15.53 2.20 8.40
N ILE A 188 14.47 2.66 7.73
CA ILE A 188 13.41 1.77 7.20
C ILE A 188 14.00 0.67 6.30
N PRO A 189 14.88 0.98 5.31
CA PRO A 189 15.47 -0.04 4.45
C PRO A 189 16.36 -1.05 5.18
N VAL A 190 17.03 -0.68 6.27
CA VAL A 190 17.99 -1.56 6.97
C VAL A 190 17.32 -2.83 7.46
N GLY A 191 16.14 -2.73 8.07
CA GLY A 191 15.36 -3.89 8.50
C GLY A 191 14.97 -4.79 7.33
N VAL A 192 14.63 -4.20 6.19
CA VAL A 192 14.23 -4.91 4.97
C VAL A 192 15.40 -5.66 4.34
N ILE A 193 16.58 -5.01 4.26
CA ILE A 193 17.78 -5.57 3.65
C ILE A 193 18.20 -6.86 4.38
N MET A 194 18.14 -6.88 5.72
CA MET A 194 18.62 -8.00 6.52
C MET A 194 17.91 -9.33 6.19
N TYR A 195 16.56 -9.38 6.21
CA TYR A 195 15.86 -10.63 5.87
C TYR A 195 15.86 -10.95 4.37
N THR A 196 15.79 -9.92 3.54
CA THR A 196 15.77 -10.09 2.08
C THR A 196 17.09 -10.72 1.61
N ALA A 197 18.22 -10.22 2.11
CA ALA A 197 19.55 -10.74 1.79
C ALA A 197 19.76 -12.19 2.29
N HIS A 198 19.26 -12.53 3.48
CA HIS A 198 19.45 -13.87 4.04
C HIS A 198 18.60 -14.94 3.36
N GLY A 199 17.35 -14.61 3.02
CA GLY A 199 16.35 -15.63 2.70
C GLY A 199 15.75 -15.57 1.29
N GLY A 200 16.06 -14.54 0.51
CA GLY A 200 15.61 -14.41 -0.88
C GLY A 200 14.08 -14.38 -1.04
N LEU A 201 13.59 -14.72 -2.24
CA LEU A 201 12.18 -14.59 -2.58
C LEU A 201 11.23 -15.38 -1.66
N LYS A 202 11.67 -16.54 -1.15
CA LYS A 202 10.84 -17.35 -0.23
C LYS A 202 10.66 -16.64 1.12
N ALA A 203 11.72 -16.03 1.66
CA ALA A 203 11.65 -15.29 2.91
C ALA A 203 10.80 -14.03 2.76
N THR A 204 10.98 -13.33 1.65
CA THR A 204 10.15 -12.20 1.23
C THR A 204 8.69 -12.62 1.29
N PHE A 205 8.27 -13.69 0.59
CA PHE A 205 6.87 -14.14 0.58
C PHE A 205 6.30 -14.49 1.97
N MET A 206 7.13 -15.05 2.85
CA MET A 206 6.70 -15.35 4.23
C MET A 206 6.56 -14.07 5.08
N SER A 207 7.49 -13.13 4.96
CA SER A 207 7.39 -11.82 5.63
C SER A 207 6.15 -11.07 5.15
N THR A 208 5.95 -11.06 3.84
CA THR A 208 4.81 -10.48 3.14
C THR A 208 3.47 -11.03 3.65
N TYR A 209 3.38 -12.31 4.00
CA TYR A 209 2.20 -12.87 4.67
C TYR A 209 1.94 -12.25 6.04
N LEU A 210 2.96 -12.18 6.89
CA LEU A 210 2.82 -11.59 8.22
C LEU A 210 2.51 -10.09 8.14
N HIS A 211 3.13 -9.35 7.22
CA HIS A 211 2.83 -7.93 6.98
C HIS A 211 1.35 -7.74 6.61
N THR A 212 0.83 -8.52 5.66
CA THR A 212 -0.57 -8.43 5.21
C THR A 212 -1.54 -8.73 6.34
N VAL A 213 -1.26 -9.72 7.20
CA VAL A 213 -2.10 -10.01 8.38
C VAL A 213 -2.21 -8.79 9.29
N VAL A 214 -1.10 -8.13 9.59
CA VAL A 214 -1.10 -6.91 10.43
C VAL A 214 -1.88 -5.77 9.77
N VAL A 215 -1.71 -5.59 8.45
CA VAL A 215 -2.47 -4.59 7.67
C VAL A 215 -3.98 -4.85 7.75
N PHE A 216 -4.43 -6.09 7.58
CA PHE A 216 -5.86 -6.43 7.68
C PHE A 216 -6.41 -6.25 9.10
N ILE A 217 -5.64 -6.56 10.14
CA ILE A 217 -6.06 -6.30 11.52
C ILE A 217 -6.30 -4.80 11.74
N ALA A 218 -5.35 -3.96 11.31
CA ALA A 218 -5.50 -2.50 11.41
C ALA A 218 -6.70 -1.99 10.59
N LEU A 219 -6.87 -2.50 9.37
CA LEU A 219 -7.98 -2.15 8.49
C LEU A 219 -9.34 -2.48 9.11
N CYS A 220 -9.49 -3.71 9.63
CA CYS A 220 -10.71 -4.13 10.32
C CYS A 220 -10.96 -3.25 11.55
N LEU A 221 -9.92 -3.00 12.36
CA LEU A 221 -10.04 -2.15 13.55
C LEU A 221 -10.56 -0.76 13.19
N PHE A 222 -9.99 -0.09 12.18
CA PHE A 222 -10.47 1.22 11.75
C PHE A 222 -11.89 1.16 11.17
N ALA A 223 -12.20 0.17 10.35
CA ALA A 223 -13.53 0.02 9.78
C ALA A 223 -14.60 -0.20 10.86
N PHE A 224 -14.34 -1.06 11.85
CA PHE A 224 -15.28 -1.31 12.95
C PHE A 224 -15.44 -0.07 13.86
N GLU A 225 -14.35 0.64 14.16
CA GLU A 225 -14.44 1.86 14.98
C GLU A 225 -15.28 2.96 14.30
N ILE A 226 -15.16 3.11 12.98
CA ILE A 226 -15.97 4.08 12.22
C ILE A 226 -17.43 3.62 12.07
N TYR A 227 -17.65 2.37 11.68
CA TYR A 227 -18.97 1.91 11.21
C TYR A 227 -19.76 1.05 12.21
N ALA A 228 -19.21 0.71 13.36
CA ALA A 228 -19.89 -0.17 14.33
C ALA A 228 -19.78 0.28 15.78
N MET A 229 -19.00 1.33 16.09
CA MET A 229 -18.79 1.80 17.46
C MET A 229 -19.44 3.18 17.70
N PRO A 230 -20.60 3.26 18.37
CA PRO A 230 -21.32 4.53 18.58
C PRO A 230 -20.53 5.61 19.32
N LYS A 231 -19.57 5.22 20.16
CA LYS A 231 -18.70 6.12 20.94
C LYS A 231 -17.91 7.12 20.08
N THR A 232 -17.78 6.88 18.78
CA THR A 232 -17.01 7.73 17.86
C THR A 232 -17.78 8.91 17.31
N GLY A 233 -19.09 8.98 17.55
CA GLY A 233 -19.99 9.97 16.94
C GLY A 233 -20.47 9.61 15.53
N LEU A 234 -19.90 8.56 14.91
CA LEU A 234 -20.36 8.00 13.64
C LEU A 234 -21.07 6.66 13.89
N GLY A 235 -20.32 5.61 14.23
CA GLY A 235 -20.84 4.34 14.71
C GLY A 235 -21.74 3.53 13.78
N SER A 236 -22.07 4.04 12.58
CA SER A 236 -22.84 3.33 11.56
C SER A 236 -22.59 3.91 10.15
N PRO A 237 -22.73 3.12 9.08
CA PRO A 237 -22.70 3.66 7.71
C PRO A 237 -23.81 4.69 7.45
N ALA A 238 -24.97 4.56 8.10
CA ALA A 238 -26.08 5.49 7.96
C ALA A 238 -25.72 6.87 8.51
N THR A 239 -25.15 6.93 9.72
CA THR A 239 -24.69 8.19 10.33
C THR A 239 -23.57 8.85 9.52
N VAL A 240 -22.62 8.06 8.98
CA VAL A 240 -21.61 8.59 8.06
C VAL A 240 -22.25 9.21 6.83
N TRP A 241 -23.23 8.53 6.23
CA TRP A 241 -23.95 9.03 5.06
C TRP A 241 -24.76 10.30 5.36
N GLU A 242 -25.43 10.35 6.51
CA GLU A 242 -26.19 11.53 6.98
C GLU A 242 -25.25 12.73 7.13
N HIS A 243 -24.15 12.58 7.87
CA HIS A 243 -23.19 13.66 8.08
C HIS A 243 -22.54 14.14 6.78
N LEU A 244 -22.18 13.23 5.86
CA LEU A 244 -21.64 13.60 4.55
C LEU A 244 -22.66 14.39 3.72
N THR A 245 -23.94 14.08 3.88
CA THR A 245 -25.05 14.79 3.22
C THR A 245 -25.27 16.17 3.84
N ASP A 246 -25.21 16.27 5.16
CA ASP A 246 -25.28 17.55 5.88
C ASP A 246 -24.12 18.47 5.50
N ILE A 247 -22.88 17.96 5.47
CA ILE A 247 -21.71 18.73 5.02
C ILE A 247 -21.86 19.17 3.55
N ALA A 248 -22.45 18.34 2.69
CA ALA A 248 -22.68 18.69 1.28
C ALA A 248 -23.81 19.71 1.07
N THR A 249 -24.77 19.83 2.00
CA THR A 249 -25.98 20.66 1.83
C THR A 249 -25.96 21.93 2.68
N LEU A 250 -25.54 21.80 3.93
CA LEU A 250 -25.48 22.88 4.93
C LEU A 250 -24.09 23.51 5.02
N GLY A 251 -23.06 22.76 4.63
CA GLY A 251 -21.67 23.13 4.89
C GLY A 251 -21.24 22.80 6.33
N GLY A 252 -19.95 22.54 6.49
CA GLY A 252 -19.26 22.45 7.77
C GLY A 252 -18.42 23.69 8.04
N ALA A 253 -17.72 23.69 9.17
CA ALA A 253 -16.70 24.67 9.52
C ALA A 253 -15.48 24.59 8.59
N PHE A 254 -15.11 23.41 8.10
CA PHE A 254 -13.88 23.22 7.29
C PHE A 254 -14.14 22.63 5.90
N LYS A 255 -15.20 21.86 5.74
CA LYS A 255 -15.62 21.25 4.47
C LYS A 255 -17.00 21.77 4.06
N GLY A 256 -17.29 21.65 2.78
CA GLY A 256 -18.58 22.02 2.21
C GLY A 256 -18.89 21.19 0.97
N PRO A 257 -19.83 21.63 0.12
CA PRO A 257 -20.12 20.95 -1.13
C PRO A 257 -18.84 20.75 -1.98
N VAL A 258 -18.70 19.58 -2.60
CA VAL A 258 -17.56 19.29 -3.48
C VAL A 258 -17.80 19.93 -4.86
N ALA A 259 -16.85 20.74 -5.31
CA ALA A 259 -16.88 21.28 -6.67
C ALA A 259 -16.95 20.15 -7.71
N ASP A 260 -17.79 20.33 -8.74
CA ASP A 260 -17.94 19.40 -9.88
C ASP A 260 -18.44 17.99 -9.53
N ASN A 261 -18.87 17.77 -8.28
CA ASN A 261 -19.71 16.64 -7.93
C ASN A 261 -21.18 16.99 -8.18
N LYS A 262 -21.96 16.03 -8.68
CA LYS A 262 -23.41 16.21 -8.87
C LYS A 262 -24.08 16.60 -7.54
N GLY A 263 -24.60 17.82 -7.49
CA GLY A 263 -25.23 18.40 -6.30
C GLY A 263 -24.27 18.61 -5.12
N GLY A 264 -22.96 18.70 -5.37
CA GLY A 264 -21.94 18.86 -4.33
C GLY A 264 -21.74 17.65 -3.42
N SER A 265 -22.39 16.53 -3.73
CA SER A 265 -22.49 15.35 -2.86
C SER A 265 -21.17 14.59 -2.71
N TYR A 266 -20.84 14.13 -1.51
CA TYR A 266 -19.72 13.22 -1.26
C TYR A 266 -20.04 11.74 -1.55
N VAL A 267 -21.32 11.41 -1.79
CA VAL A 267 -21.78 10.02 -1.98
C VAL A 267 -22.20 9.73 -3.43
N THR A 268 -21.90 10.65 -4.35
CA THR A 268 -22.15 10.48 -5.78
C THR A 268 -20.95 9.87 -6.50
N MET A 269 -21.22 9.01 -7.49
CA MET A 269 -20.20 8.57 -8.47
C MET A 269 -20.02 9.57 -9.62
N PHE A 270 -20.97 10.50 -9.80
CA PHE A 270 -20.86 11.59 -10.77
C PHE A 270 -19.97 12.70 -10.21
N SER A 271 -18.67 12.44 -10.25
CA SER A 271 -17.60 13.34 -9.80
C SER A 271 -16.59 13.50 -10.93
N GLU A 272 -16.48 14.71 -11.47
CA GLU A 272 -15.53 15.01 -12.55
C GLU A 272 -14.09 14.79 -12.09
N GLY A 273 -13.71 15.35 -10.94
CA GLY A 273 -12.38 15.18 -10.35
C GLY A 273 -12.04 13.72 -10.04
N GLY A 274 -12.99 12.96 -9.49
CA GLY A 274 -12.82 11.53 -9.25
C GLY A 274 -12.59 10.73 -10.54
N PHE A 275 -13.34 11.05 -11.61
CA PHE A 275 -13.20 10.39 -12.91
C PHE A 275 -11.87 10.73 -13.60
N ILE A 276 -11.48 12.00 -13.64
CA ILE A 276 -10.19 12.44 -14.18
C ILE A 276 -9.04 11.76 -13.43
N PHE A 277 -9.10 11.75 -12.10
CA PHE A 277 -8.14 11.02 -11.27
C PHE A 277 -8.09 9.53 -11.66
N GLY A 278 -9.24 8.89 -11.85
CA GLY A 278 -9.33 7.49 -12.28
C GLY A 278 -8.60 7.21 -13.59
N ILE A 279 -8.79 8.06 -14.60
CA ILE A 279 -8.08 7.95 -15.89
C ILE A 279 -6.57 8.08 -15.68
N ILE A 280 -6.12 9.12 -14.96
CA ILE A 280 -4.70 9.36 -14.68
C ILE A 280 -4.09 8.16 -13.94
N ASN A 281 -4.78 7.65 -12.92
CA ASN A 281 -4.33 6.53 -12.11
C ASN A 281 -4.24 5.23 -12.93
N ILE A 282 -5.20 4.97 -13.83
CA ILE A 282 -5.16 3.81 -14.72
C ILE A 282 -3.97 3.92 -15.67
N ILE A 283 -3.88 5.00 -16.45
CA ILE A 283 -2.85 5.16 -17.48
C ILE A 283 -1.45 5.23 -16.86
N GLY A 284 -1.29 6.00 -15.77
CA GLY A 284 -0.01 6.17 -15.11
C GLY A 284 0.54 4.86 -14.53
N ASN A 285 -0.29 4.10 -13.83
CA ASN A 285 0.18 2.88 -13.16
C ASN A 285 0.44 1.73 -14.14
N PHE A 286 -0.15 1.71 -15.35
CA PHE A 286 0.17 0.67 -16.35
C PHE A 286 1.67 0.59 -16.65
N GLY A 287 2.34 1.74 -16.80
CA GLY A 287 3.78 1.78 -17.01
C GLY A 287 4.55 1.25 -15.80
N THR A 288 4.23 1.77 -14.61
CA THR A 288 4.89 1.40 -13.37
C THR A 288 4.70 -0.08 -13.03
N VAL A 289 3.53 -0.67 -13.27
CA VAL A 289 3.26 -2.08 -12.98
C VAL A 289 3.94 -3.00 -13.98
N PHE A 290 3.75 -2.78 -15.28
CA PHE A 290 4.14 -3.77 -16.28
C PHE A 290 5.64 -3.75 -16.58
N VAL A 291 6.33 -2.66 -16.23
CA VAL A 291 7.79 -2.52 -16.38
C VAL A 291 8.52 -2.69 -15.05
N ASP A 292 7.82 -3.02 -13.97
CA ASP A 292 8.44 -3.31 -12.68
C ASP A 292 8.61 -4.80 -12.47
N GLN A 293 9.87 -5.22 -12.40
CA GLN A 293 10.25 -6.62 -12.21
C GLN A 293 9.69 -7.22 -10.92
N ALA A 294 9.40 -6.42 -9.89
CA ALA A 294 8.84 -6.92 -8.63
C ALA A 294 7.55 -7.74 -8.86
N TYR A 295 6.65 -7.23 -9.68
CA TYR A 295 5.39 -7.90 -10.00
C TYR A 295 5.56 -9.18 -10.84
N TRP A 296 6.59 -9.21 -11.68
CA TRP A 296 6.90 -10.39 -12.49
C TRP A 296 7.44 -11.55 -11.65
N MET A 297 8.06 -11.29 -10.51
CA MET A 297 8.57 -12.35 -9.63
C MET A 297 7.45 -13.22 -9.06
N GLY A 298 6.32 -12.62 -8.66
CA GLY A 298 5.14 -13.37 -8.23
C GLY A 298 4.62 -14.31 -9.32
N ALA A 299 4.56 -13.81 -10.56
CA ALA A 299 4.19 -14.61 -11.73
C ALA A 299 5.19 -15.75 -11.95
N ILE A 300 6.49 -15.47 -11.91
CA ILE A 300 7.56 -16.45 -12.15
C ILE A 300 7.66 -17.49 -11.03
N ALA A 301 7.37 -17.14 -9.78
CA ALA A 301 7.38 -18.08 -8.66
C ALA A 301 6.10 -18.95 -8.55
N SER A 302 5.02 -18.57 -9.22
CA SER A 302 3.74 -19.29 -9.14
C SER A 302 3.75 -20.66 -9.85
N LYS A 303 3.01 -21.63 -9.31
CA LYS A 303 2.70 -22.89 -10.02
C LYS A 303 1.64 -22.64 -11.12
N PRO A 304 1.75 -23.24 -12.32
CA PRO A 304 0.83 -22.98 -13.44
C PRO A 304 -0.67 -23.13 -13.11
N SER A 305 -1.05 -24.15 -12.35
CA SER A 305 -2.45 -24.40 -11.96
C SER A 305 -2.97 -23.44 -10.88
N SER A 306 -2.07 -22.71 -10.22
CA SER A 306 -2.36 -21.81 -9.10
C SER A 306 -2.35 -20.33 -9.52
N SER A 307 -1.65 -19.98 -10.61
CA SER A 307 -1.43 -18.58 -11.04
C SER A 307 -2.74 -17.82 -11.23
N TYR A 308 -3.63 -18.26 -12.14
CA TYR A 308 -4.84 -17.50 -12.45
C TYR A 308 -5.78 -17.32 -11.25
N LYS A 309 -5.96 -18.38 -10.43
CA LYS A 309 -6.77 -18.30 -9.20
C LYS A 309 -6.15 -17.33 -8.19
N GLY A 310 -4.82 -17.32 -8.09
CA GLY A 310 -4.08 -16.46 -7.18
C GLY A 310 -4.23 -15.00 -7.56
N TYR A 311 -4.14 -14.67 -8.86
CA TYR A 311 -4.31 -13.30 -9.35
C TYR A 311 -5.75 -12.79 -9.26
N ILE A 312 -6.76 -13.62 -9.56
CA ILE A 312 -8.17 -13.22 -9.40
C ILE A 312 -8.46 -12.95 -7.92
N LEU A 313 -8.10 -13.88 -7.03
CA LEU A 313 -8.31 -13.71 -5.59
C LEU A 313 -7.52 -12.51 -5.06
N GLY A 314 -6.25 -12.38 -5.46
CA GLY A 314 -5.37 -11.28 -5.08
C GLY A 314 -5.93 -9.92 -5.49
N GLY A 315 -6.39 -9.78 -6.74
CA GLY A 315 -7.00 -8.53 -7.23
C GLY A 315 -8.28 -8.15 -6.48
N LEU A 316 -9.15 -9.13 -6.19
CA LEU A 316 -10.38 -8.87 -5.43
C LEU A 316 -10.09 -8.49 -3.97
N MET A 317 -9.15 -9.17 -3.32
CA MET A 317 -8.72 -8.82 -1.96
C MET A 317 -7.96 -7.49 -1.93
N TRP A 318 -7.21 -7.16 -2.98
CA TRP A 318 -6.50 -5.90 -3.04
C TRP A 318 -7.46 -4.73 -3.15
N PHE A 319 -8.53 -4.83 -3.95
CA PHE A 319 -9.56 -3.79 -4.05
C PHE A 319 -10.10 -3.36 -2.68
N SER A 320 -10.36 -4.33 -1.78
CA SER A 320 -10.97 -4.05 -0.49
C SER A 320 -10.08 -3.22 0.44
N ILE A 321 -8.75 -3.30 0.32
CA ILE A 321 -7.83 -2.57 1.20
C ILE A 321 -7.92 -1.04 1.05
N PRO A 322 -7.59 -0.44 -0.11
CA PRO A 322 -7.68 0.99 -0.29
C PRO A 322 -9.13 1.46 -0.21
N PHE A 323 -10.09 0.67 -0.72
CA PHE A 323 -11.49 1.07 -0.69
C PHE A 323 -12.02 1.15 0.74
N THR A 324 -11.83 0.13 1.56
CA THR A 324 -12.29 0.12 2.96
C THR A 324 -11.53 1.14 3.80
N LEU A 325 -10.21 1.30 3.65
CA LEU A 325 -9.46 2.28 4.44
C LEU A 325 -9.91 3.71 4.09
N ALA A 326 -10.05 4.01 2.81
CA ALA A 326 -10.40 5.35 2.37
C ALA A 326 -11.86 5.70 2.66
N THR A 327 -12.79 4.75 2.55
CA THR A 327 -14.18 5.00 2.96
C THR A 327 -14.30 5.11 4.47
N SER A 328 -13.55 4.33 5.24
CA SER A 328 -13.56 4.46 6.71
C SER A 328 -12.85 5.72 7.17
N LEU A 329 -11.53 5.87 6.97
CA LEU A 329 -10.77 6.99 7.52
C LEU A 329 -10.88 8.27 6.68
N GLY A 330 -10.90 8.15 5.35
CA GLY A 330 -10.99 9.30 4.45
C GLY A 330 -12.35 9.99 4.52
N LEU A 331 -13.44 9.26 4.30
CA LEU A 331 -14.78 9.86 4.38
C LEU A 331 -15.17 10.24 5.82
N ALA A 332 -14.75 9.49 6.85
CA ALA A 332 -15.02 9.90 8.23
C ALA A 332 -14.37 11.24 8.59
N SER A 333 -13.21 11.57 8.02
CA SER A 333 -12.61 12.89 8.23
C SER A 333 -13.51 14.03 7.73
N VAL A 334 -14.25 13.80 6.64
CA VAL A 334 -15.21 14.76 6.09
C VAL A 334 -16.50 14.75 6.92
N ALA A 335 -17.01 13.56 7.26
CA ALA A 335 -18.23 13.41 8.04
C ALA A 335 -18.11 14.00 9.46
N MET A 336 -16.90 14.06 10.01
CA MET A 336 -16.62 14.71 11.29
C MET A 336 -16.09 16.14 11.14
N ASP A 337 -16.00 16.63 9.89
CA ASP A 337 -15.51 17.96 9.55
C ASP A 337 -14.19 18.31 10.26
N LEU A 338 -13.19 17.42 10.14
CA LEU A 338 -11.90 17.62 10.80
C LEU A 338 -11.14 18.80 10.15
N PRO A 339 -10.40 19.60 10.94
CA PRO A 339 -9.65 20.78 10.47
C PRO A 339 -8.36 20.38 9.70
N ILE A 340 -8.48 19.57 8.67
CA ILE A 340 -7.35 19.10 7.85
C ILE A 340 -7.11 20.12 6.74
N THR A 341 -5.92 20.71 6.73
CA THR A 341 -5.51 21.65 5.70
C THR A 341 -5.21 20.96 4.37
N LYS A 342 -5.23 21.72 3.26
CA LYS A 342 -4.79 21.21 1.95
C LYS A 342 -3.34 20.71 1.97
N ALA A 343 -2.47 21.32 2.78
CA ALA A 343 -1.08 20.90 2.93
C ALA A 343 -0.96 19.55 3.65
N GLU A 344 -1.69 19.37 4.77
CA GLU A 344 -1.76 18.08 5.47
C GLU A 344 -2.36 16.99 4.57
N ALA A 345 -3.43 17.31 3.84
CA ALA A 345 -4.03 16.38 2.90
C ALA A 345 -3.07 15.99 1.77
N GLY A 346 -2.36 16.96 1.19
CA GLY A 346 -1.32 16.75 0.17
C GLY A 346 -0.11 15.95 0.67
N ALA A 347 0.19 16.02 1.97
CA ALA A 347 1.21 15.19 2.63
C ALA A 347 0.70 13.78 3.01
N GLY A 348 -0.54 13.43 2.64
CA GLY A 348 -1.15 12.14 2.94
C GLY A 348 -1.62 11.99 4.38
N LEU A 349 -1.82 13.09 5.12
CA LEU A 349 -2.14 13.04 6.55
C LEU A 349 -3.63 12.94 6.87
N VAL A 350 -4.50 12.77 5.87
CA VAL A 350 -5.94 12.53 6.07
C VAL A 350 -6.20 11.28 6.95
N PRO A 351 -5.77 10.06 6.57
CA PRO A 351 -5.99 8.90 7.43
C PRO A 351 -5.31 9.02 8.82
N PRO A 352 -4.08 9.56 8.94
CA PRO A 352 -3.49 9.89 10.25
C PRO A 352 -4.37 10.76 11.14
N ALA A 353 -4.94 11.83 10.60
CA ALA A 353 -5.79 12.74 11.37
C ALA A 353 -7.03 12.01 11.91
N THR A 354 -7.73 11.27 11.06
CA THR A 354 -8.91 10.50 11.48
C THR A 354 -8.58 9.44 12.52
N ALA A 355 -7.49 8.69 12.32
CA ALA A 355 -7.08 7.66 13.26
C ALA A 355 -6.77 8.25 14.64
N VAL A 356 -6.07 9.38 14.69
CA VAL A 356 -5.76 10.12 15.93
C VAL A 356 -7.03 10.66 16.56
N TYR A 357 -7.96 11.20 15.78
CA TYR A 357 -9.21 11.74 16.31
C TYR A 357 -10.06 10.65 16.99
N ILE A 358 -10.18 9.48 16.36
CA ILE A 358 -11.06 8.40 16.82
C ILE A 358 -10.45 7.60 17.99
N LEU A 359 -9.14 7.33 17.94
CA LEU A 359 -8.47 6.40 18.87
C LEU A 359 -7.31 7.04 19.65
N GLY A 360 -7.12 8.34 19.53
CA GLY A 360 -6.00 9.06 20.15
C GLY A 360 -4.65 8.48 19.74
N LYS A 361 -3.77 8.29 20.74
CA LYS A 361 -2.45 7.69 20.55
C LYS A 361 -2.51 6.26 19.98
N GLY A 362 -3.56 5.50 20.31
CA GLY A 362 -3.73 4.15 19.79
C GLY A 362 -3.91 4.11 18.27
N GLY A 363 -4.69 5.06 17.73
CA GLY A 363 -4.89 5.19 16.29
C GLY A 363 -3.62 5.60 15.55
N ALA A 364 -2.85 6.53 16.12
CA ALA A 364 -1.55 6.91 15.59
C ALA A 364 -0.62 5.67 15.49
N VAL A 365 -0.50 4.89 16.56
CA VAL A 365 0.35 3.70 16.60
C VAL A 365 -0.07 2.68 15.55
N TRP A 366 -1.37 2.35 15.47
CA TRP A 366 -1.87 1.38 14.49
C TRP A 366 -1.62 1.81 13.06
N LEU A 367 -1.80 3.10 12.75
CA LEU A 367 -1.58 3.59 11.41
C LEU A 367 -0.08 3.62 11.05
N THR A 368 0.78 4.02 11.99
CA THR A 368 2.23 3.96 11.81
C THR A 368 2.70 2.53 11.56
N ILE A 369 2.19 1.54 12.32
CA ILE A 369 2.49 0.12 12.11
C ILE A 369 2.00 -0.33 10.73
N MET A 370 0.74 -0.06 10.39
CA MET A 370 0.14 -0.46 9.12
C MET A 370 0.94 0.05 7.91
N LEU A 371 1.36 1.32 7.94
CA LEU A 371 2.18 1.91 6.88
C LEU A 371 3.59 1.34 6.85
N PHE A 372 4.20 1.11 8.01
CA PHE A 372 5.50 0.46 8.08
C PHE A 372 5.44 -0.93 7.44
N MET A 373 4.39 -1.73 7.72
CA MET A 373 4.18 -3.04 7.11
C MET A 373 4.03 -2.97 5.59
N ALA A 374 3.27 -2.00 5.09
CA ALA A 374 3.10 -1.77 3.65
C ALA A 374 4.44 -1.43 2.97
N VAL A 375 5.19 -0.47 3.53
CA VAL A 375 6.48 -0.02 2.98
C VAL A 375 7.54 -1.12 3.02
N THR A 376 7.68 -1.83 4.13
CA THR A 376 8.68 -2.89 4.24
C THR A 376 8.38 -4.08 3.34
N SER A 377 7.09 -4.41 3.17
CA SER A 377 6.68 -5.51 2.29
C SER A 377 7.06 -5.24 0.84
N THR A 378 6.57 -4.13 0.26
CA THR A 378 6.90 -3.79 -1.13
C THR A 378 8.39 -3.53 -1.30
N GLY A 379 9.03 -2.85 -0.35
CA GLY A 379 10.48 -2.59 -0.40
C GLY A 379 11.32 -3.87 -0.49
N SER A 380 10.90 -4.96 0.16
CA SER A 380 11.59 -6.25 0.03
C SER A 380 11.46 -6.88 -1.36
N ALA A 381 10.31 -6.69 -2.02
CA ALA A 381 10.09 -7.16 -3.38
C ALA A 381 10.97 -6.38 -4.37
N GLU A 382 11.01 -5.05 -4.27
CA GLU A 382 11.88 -4.20 -5.09
C GLU A 382 13.37 -4.60 -4.99
N LEU A 383 13.86 -4.90 -3.78
CA LEU A 383 15.25 -5.31 -3.59
C LEU A 383 15.57 -6.62 -4.32
N ILE A 384 14.67 -7.61 -4.28
CA ILE A 384 14.86 -8.85 -5.04
C ILE A 384 14.72 -8.58 -6.56
N ALA A 385 13.81 -7.69 -6.96
CA ALA A 385 13.61 -7.31 -8.36
C ALA A 385 14.89 -6.74 -8.96
N VAL A 386 15.49 -5.73 -8.32
CA VAL A 386 16.77 -5.15 -8.72
C VAL A 386 17.87 -6.21 -8.74
N SER A 387 17.95 -7.06 -7.71
CA SER A 387 18.93 -8.15 -7.66
C SER A 387 18.80 -9.11 -8.85
N ALA A 388 17.57 -9.47 -9.22
CA ALA A 388 17.29 -10.36 -10.34
C ALA A 388 17.68 -9.71 -11.68
N LEU A 389 17.30 -8.45 -11.90
CA LEU A 389 17.67 -7.69 -13.12
C LEU A 389 19.20 -7.66 -13.30
N PHE A 390 19.96 -7.29 -12.26
CA PHE A 390 21.42 -7.26 -12.38
C PHE A 390 22.03 -8.65 -12.60
N SER A 391 21.49 -9.68 -11.95
CA SER A 391 22.03 -11.05 -12.04
C SER A 391 21.80 -11.70 -13.40
N TYR A 392 20.60 -11.56 -13.97
CA TYR A 392 20.19 -12.28 -15.18
C TYR A 392 20.25 -11.45 -16.46
N ASP A 393 20.12 -10.13 -16.36
CA ASP A 393 20.05 -9.25 -17.53
C ASP A 393 21.31 -8.41 -17.75
N PHE A 394 22.15 -8.24 -16.71
CA PHE A 394 23.40 -7.50 -16.83
C PHE A 394 24.64 -8.40 -16.74
N TYR A 395 24.73 -9.24 -15.70
CA TYR A 395 25.92 -10.04 -15.43
C TYR A 395 26.05 -11.28 -16.33
N ARG A 396 24.95 -11.99 -16.59
CA ARG A 396 24.90 -13.25 -17.36
C ARG A 396 24.57 -12.99 -18.83
#